data_AF-A0A3N5SDB1-F1
#
_entry.id   AF-A0A3N5SDB1-F1
#
_cell.length_a   1.000
_cell.length_b   1.000
_cell.length_c   1.000
_cell.angle_alpha   90.00
_cell.angle_beta   90.00
_cell.angle_gamma   90.00
#
_symmetry.space_group_name_H-M   'P 1'
#
loop_
_entity.id
_entity.type
_entity.pdbx_description
1 polymer ?
#
loop_
_entity_poly.entity_id
_entity_poly.type
_entity_poly.pdbx_seq_one_letter_code
_entity_poly.pdbx_strand_id
1 'polypeptide(L)'
;MENMYKEALGDTETSIWVAIGGNDDINTGKFDSPYASIAKAIAACTTARHDIHVMPGAYTHSDDADITINGTKIVGVGAVSIDCSGCTTYGFKTVFGAATGTKEVTFKNLSINAGAKVGIQLDNVGATAKVNCYLYDVEIYNTSNSYSAVDVDHTVVAGQGIRLYAYRCIFKGKIDVVVGDNGDRFRFKYCELRGGLVSSAADYDAEFAFLWTEVLLAGITGGHANQRAIVGACITETNADPNVYLGAVAGDVATQTEQLITFPGA
;
A
#
# COMPACT_ATOMS: atom_id res chain seq x y z
N MET A 1 -26.52 8.80 9.64
CA MET A 1 -25.21 8.59 9.00
C MET A 1 -25.28 7.40 8.04
N GLU A 2 -25.80 6.25 8.49
CA GLU A 2 -25.99 5.03 7.67
C GLU A 2 -26.81 5.27 6.37
N ASN A 3 -27.98 5.91 6.43
CA ASN A 3 -28.76 6.25 5.23
C ASN A 3 -28.04 7.15 4.21
N MET A 4 -27.08 8.00 4.64
CA MET A 4 -26.34 8.86 3.73
C MET A 4 -25.33 8.07 2.88
N TYR A 5 -24.75 7.00 3.42
CA TYR A 5 -23.80 6.16 2.67
C TYR A 5 -24.49 5.33 1.61
N LYS A 6 -25.69 4.81 1.92
CA LYS A 6 -26.53 4.09 0.94
C LYS A 6 -26.88 4.97 -0.26
N GLU A 7 -27.22 6.24 -0.02
CA GLU A 7 -27.56 7.19 -1.09
C GLU A 7 -26.33 7.68 -1.88
N ALA A 8 -25.18 7.82 -1.23
CA ALA A 8 -23.96 8.34 -1.87
C ALA A 8 -23.18 7.29 -2.67
N LEU A 9 -23.20 6.02 -2.26
CA LEU A 9 -22.40 4.96 -2.86
C LEU A 9 -23.25 3.92 -3.61
N GLY A 10 -24.54 3.81 -3.27
CA GLY A 10 -25.42 2.77 -3.78
C GLY A 10 -25.06 1.37 -3.25
N ASP A 11 -26.05 0.50 -3.09
CA ASP A 11 -25.79 -0.94 -3.01
C ASP A 11 -25.88 -1.49 -4.43
N THR A 12 -24.73 -1.78 -5.03
CA THR A 12 -24.68 -2.32 -6.39
C THR A 12 -24.46 -3.83 -6.36
N GLU A 13 -24.71 -4.52 -7.47
CA GLU A 13 -24.42 -5.96 -7.57
C GLU A 13 -22.93 -6.27 -7.35
N THR A 14 -22.02 -5.28 -7.51
CA THR A 14 -20.59 -5.47 -7.26
C THR A 14 -20.20 -5.27 -5.80
N SER A 15 -21.08 -4.70 -4.98
CA SER A 15 -20.79 -4.23 -3.62
C SER A 15 -20.83 -5.34 -2.56
N ILE A 16 -19.89 -5.28 -1.62
CA ILE A 16 -19.86 -6.07 -0.39
C ILE A 16 -19.68 -5.11 0.78
N TRP A 17 -20.54 -5.15 1.77
CA TRP A 17 -20.52 -4.24 2.92
C TRP A 17 -20.02 -4.93 4.18
N VAL A 18 -19.17 -4.21 4.92
CA VAL A 18 -18.64 -4.61 6.22
C VAL A 18 -19.00 -3.55 7.26
N ALA A 19 -19.52 -3.97 8.41
CA ALA A 19 -19.88 -3.09 9.52
C ALA A 19 -19.67 -3.78 10.87
N ILE A 20 -19.33 -3.02 11.92
CA ILE A 20 -19.12 -3.55 13.29
C ILE A 20 -20.34 -4.32 13.83
N GLY A 21 -21.56 -3.93 13.45
CA GLY A 21 -22.80 -4.62 13.81
C GLY A 21 -23.23 -5.73 12.85
N GLY A 22 -22.38 -6.08 11.86
CA GLY A 22 -22.64 -7.14 10.90
C GLY A 22 -22.55 -8.54 11.52
N ASN A 23 -22.72 -9.57 10.68
CA ASN A 23 -22.64 -10.96 11.13
C ASN A 23 -22.08 -11.87 10.02
N ASP A 24 -20.97 -12.55 10.28
CA ASP A 24 -20.27 -13.35 9.25
C ASP A 24 -20.94 -14.69 8.92
N ASP A 25 -21.86 -15.15 9.76
CA ASP A 25 -22.52 -16.45 9.63
C ASP A 25 -23.83 -16.36 8.85
N ILE A 26 -24.62 -15.30 9.08
CA ILE A 26 -25.97 -15.18 8.53
C ILE A 26 -26.14 -14.04 7.52
N ASN A 27 -25.28 -13.02 7.54
CA ASN A 27 -25.43 -11.89 6.64
C ASN A 27 -24.84 -12.19 5.26
N THR A 28 -25.26 -11.41 4.26
CA THR A 28 -24.92 -11.64 2.85
C THR A 28 -23.91 -10.64 2.28
N GLY A 29 -23.45 -9.69 3.10
CA GLY A 29 -22.60 -8.58 2.69
C GLY A 29 -23.35 -7.50 1.92
N LYS A 30 -24.68 -7.44 1.98
CA LYS A 30 -25.47 -6.32 1.42
C LYS A 30 -25.45 -5.14 2.37
N PHE A 31 -25.85 -3.96 1.91
CA PHE A 31 -25.83 -2.76 2.77
C PHE A 31 -26.63 -2.96 4.06
N ASP A 32 -27.83 -3.55 3.97
CA ASP A 32 -28.73 -3.83 5.10
C ASP A 32 -28.47 -5.19 5.78
N SER A 33 -27.50 -5.95 5.26
CA SER A 33 -27.06 -7.24 5.79
C SER A 33 -25.54 -7.35 5.61
N PRO A 34 -24.74 -6.51 6.32
CA PRO A 34 -23.29 -6.44 6.13
C PRO A 34 -22.57 -7.58 6.87
N TYR A 35 -21.39 -7.96 6.39
CA TYR A 35 -20.48 -8.81 7.14
C TYR A 35 -19.91 -8.07 8.36
N ALA A 36 -19.52 -8.82 9.39
CA ALA A 36 -18.85 -8.27 10.57
C ALA A 36 -17.37 -8.03 10.30
N SER A 37 -16.73 -8.87 9.48
CA SER A 37 -15.30 -8.83 9.23
C SER A 37 -14.93 -8.55 7.76
N ILE A 38 -13.76 -7.93 7.59
CA ILE A 38 -13.14 -7.71 6.28
C ILE A 38 -12.69 -9.05 5.68
N ALA A 39 -12.17 -9.97 6.49
CA ALA A 39 -11.77 -11.31 6.05
C ALA A 39 -12.94 -12.05 5.40
N LYS A 40 -14.12 -12.02 6.02
CA LYS A 40 -15.33 -12.62 5.44
C LYS A 40 -15.71 -11.97 4.11
N ALA A 41 -15.62 -10.65 4.02
CA ALA A 41 -15.91 -9.93 2.78
C ALA A 41 -14.94 -10.30 1.65
N ILE A 42 -13.64 -10.43 1.94
CA ILE A 42 -12.64 -10.88 0.97
C ILE A 42 -12.94 -12.30 0.50
N ALA A 43 -13.27 -13.21 1.43
CA ALA A 43 -13.64 -14.58 1.09
C ALA A 43 -14.93 -14.69 0.26
N ALA A 44 -15.84 -13.71 0.37
CA ALA A 44 -17.07 -13.62 -0.39
C ALA A 44 -16.91 -12.98 -1.77
N CYS A 45 -15.72 -12.44 -2.11
CA CYS A 45 -15.48 -11.84 -3.40
C CYS A 45 -15.65 -12.84 -4.55
N THR A 46 -16.17 -12.35 -5.66
CA THR A 46 -16.26 -13.04 -6.95
C THR A 46 -15.93 -12.07 -8.08
N THR A 47 -15.73 -12.57 -9.29
CA THR A 47 -15.48 -11.70 -10.46
C THR A 47 -16.60 -10.68 -10.70
N ALA A 48 -17.84 -10.99 -10.32
CA ALA A 48 -18.98 -10.08 -10.43
C ALA A 48 -19.17 -9.19 -9.19
N ARG A 49 -18.54 -9.51 -8.06
CA ARG A 49 -18.78 -8.86 -6.76
C ARG A 49 -17.50 -8.76 -5.94
N HIS A 50 -16.84 -7.61 -5.99
CA HIS A 50 -15.47 -7.43 -5.49
C HIS A 50 -15.20 -6.01 -4.96
N ASP A 51 -16.23 -5.18 -4.82
CA ASP A 51 -16.10 -3.83 -4.25
C ASP A 51 -16.48 -3.89 -2.75
N ILE A 52 -15.49 -4.03 -1.88
CA ILE A 52 -15.66 -4.08 -0.43
C ILE A 52 -15.73 -2.66 0.13
N HIS A 53 -16.87 -2.30 0.69
CA HIS A 53 -17.12 -1.05 1.40
C HIS A 53 -17.11 -1.29 2.90
N VAL A 54 -16.17 -0.64 3.60
CA VAL A 54 -16.01 -0.79 5.04
C VAL A 54 -16.60 0.42 5.74
N MET A 55 -17.65 0.21 6.55
CA MET A 55 -18.28 1.26 7.34
C MET A 55 -17.34 1.78 8.43
N PRO A 56 -17.49 3.04 8.88
CA PRO A 56 -16.63 3.62 9.90
C PRO A 56 -16.56 2.74 11.15
N GLY A 57 -15.36 2.55 11.69
CA GLY A 57 -15.15 1.66 12.82
C GLY A 57 -13.72 1.16 12.94
N ALA A 58 -13.47 0.47 14.06
CA ALA A 58 -12.21 -0.20 14.33
C ALA A 58 -12.38 -1.71 14.15
N TYR A 59 -11.68 -2.28 13.18
CA TYR A 59 -11.73 -3.69 12.84
C TYR A 59 -10.42 -4.35 13.25
N THR A 60 -10.51 -5.57 13.77
CA THR A 60 -9.34 -6.40 14.02
C THR A 60 -9.27 -7.49 12.96
N HIS A 61 -8.06 -7.73 12.49
CA HIS A 61 -7.73 -8.78 11.55
C HIS A 61 -6.68 -9.67 12.21
N SER A 62 -7.06 -10.90 12.55
CA SER A 62 -6.22 -11.85 13.30
C SER A 62 -5.51 -12.87 12.42
N ASP A 63 -5.98 -13.06 11.19
CA ASP A 63 -5.42 -14.01 10.24
C ASP A 63 -4.87 -13.26 9.04
N ASP A 64 -3.97 -13.87 8.30
CA ASP A 64 -3.47 -13.32 7.04
C ASP A 64 -4.62 -13.27 5.99
N ALA A 65 -4.81 -12.16 5.25
CA ALA A 65 -5.85 -12.07 4.21
C ALA A 65 -5.29 -12.15 2.79
N ASP A 66 -5.66 -13.20 2.09
CA ASP A 66 -5.35 -13.40 0.67
C ASP A 66 -6.43 -12.80 -0.24
N ILE A 67 -6.01 -11.90 -1.12
CA ILE A 67 -6.83 -11.29 -2.16
C ILE A 67 -6.61 -12.06 -3.45
N THR A 68 -7.56 -12.94 -3.78
CA THR A 68 -7.49 -13.85 -4.93
C THR A 68 -8.26 -13.35 -6.14
N ILE A 69 -9.22 -12.44 -5.95
CA ILE A 69 -10.11 -11.96 -7.00
C ILE A 69 -9.58 -10.67 -7.63
N ASN A 70 -9.33 -10.72 -8.94
CA ASN A 70 -8.91 -9.55 -9.72
C ASN A 70 -9.93 -8.40 -9.61
N GLY A 71 -9.43 -7.18 -9.49
CA GLY A 71 -10.25 -5.96 -9.44
C GLY A 71 -10.77 -5.64 -8.04
N THR A 72 -10.44 -6.46 -7.03
CA THR A 72 -10.89 -6.25 -5.65
C THR A 72 -10.54 -4.85 -5.17
N LYS A 73 -11.53 -4.16 -4.59
CA LYS A 73 -11.35 -2.85 -3.96
C LYS A 73 -11.73 -2.96 -2.48
N ILE A 74 -10.93 -2.41 -1.60
CA ILE A 74 -11.24 -2.26 -0.18
C ILE A 74 -11.27 -0.77 0.14
N VAL A 75 -12.47 -0.25 0.41
CA VAL A 75 -12.74 1.17 0.48
C VAL A 75 -13.42 1.51 1.80
N GLY A 76 -12.76 2.31 2.63
CA GLY A 76 -13.38 2.90 3.81
C GLY A 76 -14.35 4.00 3.42
N VAL A 77 -15.58 3.98 3.94
CA VAL A 77 -16.60 5.02 3.66
C VAL A 77 -16.62 6.13 4.72
N GLY A 78 -15.62 6.17 5.59
CA GLY A 78 -15.37 7.21 6.58
C GLY A 78 -14.09 6.87 7.36
N ALA A 79 -14.04 7.16 8.66
CA ALA A 79 -12.89 6.79 9.48
C ALA A 79 -12.87 5.26 9.72
N VAL A 80 -11.97 4.56 9.04
CA VAL A 80 -11.79 3.11 9.17
C VAL A 80 -10.37 2.83 9.63
N SER A 81 -10.24 2.14 10.76
CA SER A 81 -8.97 1.63 11.26
C SER A 81 -8.99 0.10 11.28
N ILE A 82 -7.94 -0.52 10.76
CA ILE A 82 -7.76 -1.96 10.68
C ILE A 82 -6.51 -2.32 11.48
N ASP A 83 -6.66 -3.13 12.51
CA ASP A 83 -5.54 -3.66 13.28
C ASP A 83 -5.19 -5.07 12.82
N CYS A 84 -4.08 -5.19 12.08
CA CYS A 84 -3.51 -6.43 11.58
C CYS A 84 -2.33 -6.92 12.45
N SER A 85 -2.11 -6.33 13.62
CA SER A 85 -0.97 -6.72 14.48
C SER A 85 -1.06 -8.16 15.00
N GLY A 86 -2.26 -8.76 14.97
CA GLY A 86 -2.51 -10.17 15.28
C GLY A 86 -2.24 -11.15 14.14
N CYS A 87 -2.08 -10.67 12.90
CA CYS A 87 -1.79 -11.52 11.73
C CYS A 87 -0.46 -12.27 11.87
N THR A 88 -0.28 -13.34 11.09
CA THR A 88 0.93 -14.18 11.17
C THR A 88 2.10 -13.56 10.40
N THR A 89 1.84 -13.09 9.18
CA THR A 89 2.88 -12.61 8.26
C THR A 89 2.55 -11.23 7.70
N TYR A 90 1.32 -11.04 7.24
CA TYR A 90 0.88 -9.83 6.55
C TYR A 90 -0.58 -9.49 6.86
N GLY A 91 -0.93 -8.21 6.76
CA GLY A 91 -2.34 -7.80 6.79
C GLY A 91 -3.08 -8.26 5.54
N PHE A 92 -2.52 -7.95 4.36
CA PHE A 92 -3.11 -8.29 3.06
C PHE A 92 -2.05 -8.79 2.08
N LYS A 93 -2.38 -9.79 1.27
CA LYS A 93 -1.52 -10.29 0.19
C LYS A 93 -2.26 -10.50 -1.11
N THR A 94 -1.67 -10.16 -2.25
CA THR A 94 -2.24 -10.52 -3.56
C THR A 94 -1.90 -11.97 -3.93
N VAL A 95 -2.92 -12.78 -4.23
CA VAL A 95 -2.77 -14.20 -4.61
C VAL A 95 -3.69 -14.53 -5.79
N PHE A 96 -3.51 -13.83 -6.92
CA PHE A 96 -4.44 -13.91 -8.05
C PHE A 96 -4.46 -15.25 -8.83
N GLY A 97 -3.57 -16.18 -8.51
CA GLY A 97 -3.43 -17.48 -9.19
C GLY A 97 -2.98 -17.37 -10.66
N ALA A 98 -2.50 -18.48 -11.23
CA ALA A 98 -1.85 -18.48 -12.54
C ALA A 98 -2.85 -18.06 -13.63
N ALA A 99 -2.69 -16.85 -14.13
CA ALA A 99 -3.61 -16.26 -15.09
C ALA A 99 -2.87 -15.34 -16.06
N THR A 100 -3.53 -14.98 -17.16
CA THR A 100 -2.99 -14.01 -18.11
C THR A 100 -3.54 -12.61 -17.84
N GLY A 101 -2.88 -11.61 -18.42
CA GLY A 101 -3.33 -10.23 -18.41
C GLY A 101 -2.77 -9.40 -17.26
N THR A 102 -3.51 -8.35 -16.90
CA THR A 102 -3.17 -7.46 -15.78
C THR A 102 -4.16 -7.72 -14.64
N LYS A 103 -3.62 -7.86 -13.44
CA LYS A 103 -4.36 -8.01 -12.19
C LYS A 103 -4.31 -6.71 -11.42
N GLU A 104 -5.39 -6.38 -10.74
CA GLU A 104 -5.53 -5.10 -10.06
C GLU A 104 -6.12 -5.28 -8.66
N VAL A 105 -5.62 -4.51 -7.69
CA VAL A 105 -6.20 -4.35 -6.36
C VAL A 105 -6.19 -2.86 -5.99
N THR A 106 -7.22 -2.39 -5.29
CA THR A 106 -7.31 -1.02 -4.80
C THR A 106 -7.57 -0.98 -3.30
N PHE A 107 -6.84 -0.14 -2.58
CA PHE A 107 -7.14 0.21 -1.19
C PHE A 107 -7.39 1.71 -1.11
N LYS A 108 -8.44 2.12 -0.40
CA LYS A 108 -8.79 3.52 -0.30
C LYS A 108 -9.35 3.92 1.06
N ASN A 109 -8.85 5.05 1.59
CA ASN A 109 -9.36 5.68 2.82
C ASN A 109 -9.35 4.72 4.01
N LEU A 110 -8.16 4.18 4.33
CA LEU A 110 -7.94 3.19 5.37
C LEU A 110 -6.73 3.58 6.23
N SER A 111 -6.83 3.36 7.54
CA SER A 111 -5.67 3.34 8.44
C SER A 111 -5.38 1.89 8.84
N ILE A 112 -4.20 1.38 8.50
CA ILE A 112 -3.80 0.00 8.74
C ILE A 112 -2.68 -0.01 9.78
N ASN A 113 -2.90 -0.64 10.93
CA ASN A 113 -1.86 -0.97 11.89
C ASN A 113 -1.35 -2.39 11.60
N ALA A 114 -0.23 -2.50 10.92
CA ALA A 114 0.43 -3.77 10.63
C ALA A 114 1.30 -4.28 11.80
N GLY A 115 1.55 -3.46 12.81
CA GLY A 115 2.40 -3.84 13.92
C GLY A 115 3.78 -4.33 13.46
N ALA A 116 4.19 -5.52 13.94
CA ALA A 116 5.44 -6.19 13.58
C ALA A 116 5.24 -7.19 12.43
N LYS A 117 4.52 -6.79 11.38
CA LYS A 117 4.15 -7.61 10.20
C LYS A 117 4.25 -6.77 8.93
N VAL A 118 4.09 -7.41 7.78
CA VAL A 118 3.91 -6.67 6.52
C VAL A 118 2.51 -6.08 6.47
N GLY A 119 2.36 -4.82 6.07
CA GLY A 119 1.02 -4.23 5.88
C GLY A 119 0.33 -4.84 4.67
N ILE A 120 0.88 -4.58 3.49
CA ILE A 120 0.41 -5.11 2.20
C ILE A 120 1.57 -5.80 1.49
N GLN A 121 1.42 -7.09 1.19
CA GLN A 121 2.34 -7.83 0.34
C GLN A 121 1.80 -7.91 -1.09
N LEU A 122 2.58 -7.42 -2.05
CA LEU A 122 2.30 -7.54 -3.48
C LEU A 122 3.17 -8.66 -4.03
N ASP A 123 2.51 -9.72 -4.48
CA ASP A 123 3.12 -10.94 -4.96
C ASP A 123 2.58 -11.26 -6.36
N ASN A 124 3.47 -11.56 -7.30
CA ASN A 124 3.15 -12.06 -8.63
C ASN A 124 3.62 -13.50 -8.92
N VAL A 125 4.30 -14.16 -7.96
CA VAL A 125 4.74 -15.57 -8.00
C VAL A 125 3.58 -16.47 -8.41
N GLY A 126 2.43 -16.31 -7.74
CA GLY A 126 1.23 -17.08 -8.03
C GLY A 126 0.47 -16.62 -9.26
N ALA A 127 0.59 -15.34 -9.65
CA ALA A 127 -0.26 -14.72 -10.67
C ALA A 127 0.20 -15.02 -12.11
N THR A 128 1.51 -15.22 -12.33
CA THR A 128 2.16 -15.20 -13.66
C THR A 128 1.63 -14.07 -14.57
N ALA A 129 1.27 -12.95 -13.96
CA ALA A 129 0.57 -11.82 -14.55
C ALA A 129 1.12 -10.51 -13.97
N LYS A 130 0.91 -9.40 -14.69
CA LYS A 130 1.18 -8.06 -14.16
C LYS A 130 0.27 -7.79 -12.97
N VAL A 131 0.79 -7.17 -11.92
CA VAL A 131 0.00 -6.79 -10.73
C VAL A 131 0.06 -5.29 -10.54
N ASN A 132 -1.08 -4.62 -10.61
CA ASN A 132 -1.24 -3.20 -10.27
C ASN A 132 -1.89 -3.10 -8.88
N CYS A 133 -1.26 -2.37 -7.98
CA CYS A 133 -1.83 -1.97 -6.71
C CYS A 133 -2.04 -0.46 -6.72
N TYR A 134 -3.25 -0.03 -6.38
CA TYR A 134 -3.59 1.37 -6.22
C TYR A 134 -3.90 1.68 -4.75
N LEU A 135 -3.18 2.63 -4.16
CA LEU A 135 -3.39 3.11 -2.81
C LEU A 135 -3.82 4.58 -2.86
N TYR A 136 -4.97 4.90 -2.26
CA TYR A 136 -5.49 6.26 -2.19
C TYR A 136 -5.89 6.61 -0.76
N ASP A 137 -5.28 7.63 -0.17
CA ASP A 137 -5.65 8.03 1.21
C ASP A 137 -5.47 6.87 2.20
N VAL A 138 -4.38 6.11 2.06
CA VAL A 138 -4.06 4.97 2.93
C VAL A 138 -2.91 5.34 3.83
N GLU A 139 -3.09 5.09 5.12
CA GLU A 139 -2.01 5.18 6.10
C GLU A 139 -1.66 3.78 6.61
N ILE A 140 -0.37 3.44 6.63
CA ILE A 140 0.12 2.16 7.13
C ILE A 140 1.17 2.39 8.22
N TYR A 141 0.89 1.82 9.39
CA TYR A 141 1.72 1.87 10.58
C TYR A 141 2.40 0.53 10.81
N ASN A 142 3.69 0.55 11.10
CA ASN A 142 4.43 -0.58 11.60
C ASN A 142 5.10 -0.18 12.93
N THR A 143 5.41 -1.15 13.78
CA THR A 143 6.09 -0.89 15.08
C THR A 143 7.51 -0.38 14.92
N SER A 144 8.14 -0.65 13.78
CA SER A 144 9.44 -0.10 13.39
C SER A 144 9.58 -0.09 11.87
N ASN A 145 10.61 0.58 11.36
CA ASN A 145 11.00 0.56 9.95
C ASN A 145 11.69 -0.77 9.52
N SER A 146 11.87 -1.74 10.43
CA SER A 146 12.36 -3.07 10.08
C SER A 146 11.31 -3.86 9.31
N TYR A 147 10.03 -3.55 9.53
CA TYR A 147 8.89 -4.17 8.87
C TYR A 147 8.39 -3.32 7.71
N SER A 148 7.86 -4.00 6.70
CA SER A 148 7.39 -3.35 5.48
C SER A 148 5.95 -2.87 5.64
N ALA A 149 5.71 -1.60 5.38
CA ALA A 149 4.36 -1.09 5.16
C ALA A 149 3.79 -1.70 3.87
N VAL A 150 4.63 -1.74 2.82
CA VAL A 150 4.37 -2.47 1.58
C VAL A 150 5.60 -3.30 1.26
N ASP A 151 5.40 -4.59 0.99
CA ASP A 151 6.43 -5.51 0.54
C ASP A 151 6.10 -5.95 -0.88
N VAL A 152 7.01 -5.72 -1.83
CA VAL A 152 6.87 -6.16 -3.22
C VAL A 152 7.76 -7.37 -3.43
N ASP A 153 7.13 -8.54 -3.45
CA ASP A 153 7.76 -9.84 -3.65
C ASP A 153 7.59 -10.27 -5.10
N HIS A 154 8.55 -9.88 -5.94
CA HIS A 154 8.52 -10.16 -7.37
C HIS A 154 9.33 -11.44 -7.68
N THR A 155 8.65 -12.48 -8.17
CA THR A 155 9.33 -13.59 -8.86
C THR A 155 9.55 -13.26 -10.33
N VAL A 156 10.80 -13.33 -10.78
CA VAL A 156 11.22 -12.98 -12.14
C VAL A 156 10.46 -13.80 -13.18
N VAL A 157 9.39 -13.22 -13.74
CA VAL A 157 8.65 -13.74 -14.89
C VAL A 157 8.63 -12.64 -15.94
N ALA A 158 9.34 -12.88 -17.04
CA ALA A 158 9.52 -11.89 -18.09
C ALA A 158 8.18 -11.31 -18.57
N GLY A 159 8.09 -9.99 -18.58
CA GLY A 159 6.91 -9.23 -19.04
C GLY A 159 5.81 -9.07 -17.99
N GLN A 160 6.00 -9.50 -16.74
CA GLN A 160 4.98 -9.49 -15.69
C GLN A 160 5.30 -8.54 -14.53
N GLY A 161 5.53 -7.25 -14.82
CA GLY A 161 5.85 -6.29 -13.77
C GLY A 161 4.78 -6.10 -12.68
N ILE A 162 5.25 -5.81 -11.46
CA ILE A 162 4.47 -5.32 -10.33
C ILE A 162 4.53 -3.79 -10.31
N ARG A 163 3.38 -3.17 -10.08
CA ARG A 163 3.22 -1.71 -10.12
C ARG A 163 2.47 -1.23 -8.91
N LEU A 164 3.05 -0.27 -8.21
CA LEU A 164 2.45 0.39 -7.05
C LEU A 164 2.19 1.85 -7.38
N TYR A 165 0.92 2.26 -7.26
CA TYR A 165 0.49 3.63 -7.48
C TYR A 165 -0.11 4.17 -6.17
N ALA A 166 0.66 4.97 -5.45
CA ALA A 166 0.24 5.58 -4.19
C ALA A 166 -0.05 7.07 -4.37
N TYR A 167 -1.18 7.51 -3.83
CA TYR A 167 -1.62 8.91 -3.87
C TYR A 167 -2.18 9.32 -2.51
N ARG A 168 -1.59 10.36 -1.90
CA ARG A 168 -1.97 10.84 -0.55
C ARG A 168 -1.88 9.75 0.52
N CYS A 169 -0.81 8.95 0.48
CA CYS A 169 -0.59 7.87 1.43
C CYS A 169 0.54 8.19 2.41
N ILE A 170 0.46 7.62 3.60
CA ILE A 170 1.48 7.75 4.65
C ILE A 170 2.00 6.35 4.99
N PHE A 171 3.32 6.16 4.91
CA PHE A 171 4.00 4.89 5.19
C PHE A 171 5.02 5.06 6.30
N LYS A 172 4.73 4.51 7.49
CA LYS A 172 5.63 4.57 8.65
C LYS A 172 6.59 3.39 8.72
N GLY A 173 6.19 2.22 8.21
CA GLY A 173 7.11 1.14 7.86
C GLY A 173 7.79 1.39 6.51
N LYS A 174 8.86 0.63 6.24
CA LYS A 174 9.59 0.75 4.97
C LYS A 174 8.73 0.28 3.80
N ILE A 175 8.99 0.77 2.61
CA ILE A 175 8.51 0.13 1.38
C ILE A 175 9.67 -0.72 0.86
N ASP A 176 9.50 -2.04 0.85
CA ASP A 176 10.52 -2.99 0.39
C ASP A 176 10.16 -3.46 -1.02
N VAL A 177 11.12 -3.37 -1.93
CA VAL A 177 10.88 -3.63 -3.36
C VAL A 177 11.90 -4.59 -3.93
N VAL A 178 11.45 -5.81 -4.20
CA VAL A 178 12.16 -6.71 -5.11
C VAL A 178 11.76 -6.36 -6.54
N VAL A 179 12.70 -5.81 -7.30
CA VAL A 179 12.53 -5.57 -8.74
C VAL A 179 12.80 -6.86 -9.52
N GLY A 180 11.96 -7.16 -10.51
CA GLY A 180 12.04 -8.39 -11.30
C GLY A 180 11.67 -8.26 -12.78
N ASP A 181 11.22 -7.09 -13.25
CA ASP A 181 10.90 -6.86 -14.66
C ASP A 181 11.09 -5.39 -15.09
N ASN A 182 11.39 -5.16 -16.37
CA ASN A 182 11.50 -3.81 -16.95
C ASN A 182 10.17 -3.02 -16.92
N GLY A 183 9.05 -3.70 -16.68
CA GLY A 183 7.71 -3.13 -16.54
C GLY A 183 7.33 -2.71 -15.12
N ASP A 184 8.21 -2.90 -14.13
CA ASP A 184 7.98 -2.53 -12.72
C ASP A 184 7.91 -1.01 -12.55
N ARG A 185 6.85 -0.50 -11.91
CA ARG A 185 6.62 0.94 -11.74
C ARG A 185 6.14 1.25 -10.33
N PHE A 186 6.87 2.09 -9.61
CA PHE A 186 6.53 2.51 -8.25
C PHE A 186 6.36 4.03 -8.24
N ARG A 187 5.14 4.51 -8.04
CA ARG A 187 4.81 5.94 -8.14
C ARG A 187 4.14 6.44 -6.88
N PHE A 188 4.71 7.49 -6.31
CA PHE A 188 4.29 8.11 -5.07
C PHE A 188 4.01 9.58 -5.33
N LYS A 189 2.76 10.00 -5.14
CA LYS A 189 2.33 11.38 -5.34
C LYS A 189 1.65 11.92 -4.09
N TYR A 190 2.13 13.05 -3.57
CA TYR A 190 1.61 13.62 -2.32
C TYR A 190 1.68 12.64 -1.13
N CYS A 191 2.70 11.79 -1.10
CA CYS A 191 2.84 10.77 -0.05
C CYS A 191 3.86 11.18 1.01
N GLU A 192 3.86 10.47 2.12
CA GLU A 192 4.92 10.51 3.14
C GLU A 192 5.57 9.13 3.30
N LEU A 193 6.86 9.01 2.99
CA LEU A 193 7.63 7.78 3.09
C LEU A 193 8.55 7.85 4.32
N ARG A 194 7.94 7.84 5.51
CA ARG A 194 8.62 7.99 6.81
C ARG A 194 9.45 6.77 7.21
N GLY A 195 9.05 5.58 6.76
CA GLY A 195 9.84 4.36 6.93
C GLY A 195 10.95 4.16 5.89
N GLY A 196 11.03 5.02 4.88
CA GLY A 196 11.95 4.88 3.76
C GLY A 196 11.48 3.90 2.67
N LEU A 197 12.31 3.72 1.66
CA LEU A 197 12.14 2.79 0.55
C LEU A 197 13.46 2.05 0.28
N VAL A 198 13.36 0.74 0.12
CA VAL A 198 14.48 -0.13 -0.24
C VAL A 198 14.16 -0.78 -1.58
N SER A 199 15.09 -0.72 -2.54
CA SER A 199 14.99 -1.44 -3.80
C SER A 199 16.09 -2.51 -3.90
N SER A 200 15.78 -3.68 -4.47
CA SER A 200 16.77 -4.70 -4.76
C SER A 200 17.80 -4.21 -5.80
N ALA A 201 18.99 -4.81 -5.80
CA ALA A 201 20.06 -4.50 -6.75
C ALA A 201 19.89 -5.20 -8.12
N ALA A 202 18.67 -5.62 -8.45
CA ALA A 202 18.40 -6.36 -9.68
C ALA A 202 18.52 -5.45 -10.92
N ASP A 203 19.10 -6.01 -11.98
CA ASP A 203 19.40 -5.29 -13.22
C ASP A 203 18.20 -5.21 -14.17
N TYR A 204 17.27 -4.31 -13.85
CA TYR A 204 16.07 -4.04 -14.65
C TYR A 204 15.81 -2.54 -14.80
N ASP A 205 15.16 -2.16 -15.90
CA ASP A 205 14.78 -0.77 -16.23
C ASP A 205 13.54 -0.28 -15.45
N ALA A 206 13.42 -0.64 -14.17
CA ALA A 206 12.31 -0.26 -13.31
C ALA A 206 12.28 1.26 -13.05
N GLU A 207 11.10 1.81 -12.80
CA GLU A 207 10.90 3.25 -12.57
C GLU A 207 10.36 3.49 -11.16
N PHE A 208 10.99 4.42 -10.46
CA PHE A 208 10.56 4.95 -9.18
C PHE A 208 10.28 6.44 -9.35
N ALA A 209 9.04 6.87 -9.13
CA ALA A 209 8.65 8.26 -9.27
C ALA A 209 8.13 8.82 -7.94
N PHE A 210 8.73 9.92 -7.49
CA PHE A 210 8.36 10.65 -6.27
C PHE A 210 8.00 12.07 -6.67
N LEU A 211 6.73 12.45 -6.53
CA LEU A 211 6.25 13.78 -6.91
C LEU A 211 5.47 14.42 -5.77
N TRP A 212 5.91 15.60 -5.30
CA TRP A 212 5.33 16.27 -4.13
C TRP A 212 5.29 15.36 -2.90
N THR A 213 6.31 14.53 -2.74
CA THR A 213 6.36 13.47 -1.74
C THR A 213 7.41 13.81 -0.70
N GLU A 214 7.08 13.56 0.56
CA GLU A 214 8.02 13.65 1.67
C GLU A 214 8.75 12.32 1.81
N VAL A 215 10.08 12.36 1.90
CA VAL A 215 10.93 11.17 1.95
C VAL A 215 11.80 11.23 3.20
N LEU A 216 11.95 10.12 3.91
CA LEU A 216 12.94 10.02 4.99
C LEU A 216 14.34 10.39 4.47
N LEU A 217 15.06 11.25 5.18
CA LEU A 217 16.44 11.62 4.86
C LEU A 217 17.32 10.36 4.81
N ALA A 218 18.07 10.19 3.73
CA ALA A 218 18.81 8.96 3.42
C ALA A 218 17.94 7.68 3.47
N GLY A 219 16.63 7.83 3.25
CA GLY A 219 15.64 6.76 3.36
C GLY A 219 15.40 5.98 2.08
N ILE A 220 15.94 6.41 0.93
CA ILE A 220 15.93 5.63 -0.32
C ILE A 220 17.27 4.90 -0.42
N THR A 221 17.25 3.57 -0.44
CA THR A 221 18.45 2.73 -0.41
C THR A 221 18.37 1.55 -1.39
N GLY A 222 19.52 0.92 -1.66
CA GLY A 222 19.63 -0.20 -2.60
C GLY A 222 19.62 0.25 -4.06
N GLY A 223 19.02 -0.55 -4.94
CA GLY A 223 18.87 -0.27 -6.37
C GLY A 223 20.03 -0.72 -7.27
N HIS A 224 19.86 -0.51 -8.58
CA HIS A 224 20.84 -0.79 -9.63
C HIS A 224 20.92 0.41 -10.59
N ALA A 225 22.03 0.56 -11.34
CA ALA A 225 22.25 1.68 -12.25
C ALA A 225 21.21 1.79 -13.39
N ASN A 226 20.55 0.68 -13.76
CA ASN A 226 19.49 0.66 -14.78
C ASN A 226 18.11 1.07 -14.22
N GLN A 227 17.95 1.08 -12.90
CA GLN A 227 16.73 1.57 -12.26
C GLN A 227 16.71 3.10 -12.28
N ARG A 228 15.56 3.67 -12.62
CA ARG A 228 15.41 5.12 -12.79
C ARG A 228 14.60 5.73 -11.66
N ALA A 229 15.19 6.71 -10.98
CA ALA A 229 14.50 7.57 -10.04
C ALA A 229 14.08 8.89 -10.73
N ILE A 230 12.80 9.23 -10.63
CA ILE A 230 12.22 10.48 -11.09
C ILE A 230 11.74 11.23 -9.84
N VAL A 231 12.31 12.41 -9.58
CA VAL A 231 12.01 13.21 -8.38
C VAL A 231 11.53 14.58 -8.80
N GLY A 232 10.40 15.04 -8.26
CA GLY A 232 9.84 16.34 -8.56
C GLY A 232 9.15 16.98 -7.35
N ALA A 233 9.59 18.17 -6.95
CA ALA A 233 9.01 18.94 -5.85
C ALA A 233 8.89 18.16 -4.52
N CYS A 234 9.84 17.29 -4.22
CA CYS A 234 9.90 16.51 -2.98
C CYS A 234 10.66 17.26 -1.88
N ILE A 235 10.43 16.85 -0.63
CA ILE A 235 11.23 17.27 0.53
C ILE A 235 11.78 16.03 1.24
N THR A 236 12.94 16.20 1.87
CA THR A 236 13.55 15.18 2.73
C THR A 236 13.48 15.60 4.19
N GLU A 237 13.06 14.71 5.07
CA GLU A 237 12.92 14.99 6.50
C GLU A 237 13.54 13.89 7.36
N THR A 238 14.03 14.25 8.55
CA THR A 238 14.48 13.24 9.53
C THR A 238 13.34 12.86 10.47
N ASN A 239 13.48 11.73 11.15
CA ASN A 239 12.58 11.38 12.26
C ASN A 239 12.93 12.11 13.58
N ALA A 240 13.92 13.02 13.58
CA ALA A 240 14.31 13.78 14.76
C ALA A 240 13.35 14.95 15.03
N ASP A 241 13.22 15.34 16.31
CA ASP A 241 12.31 16.39 16.77
C ASP A 241 12.56 17.73 16.02
N PRO A 242 11.51 18.39 15.48
CA PRO A 242 11.61 19.69 14.81
C PRO A 242 12.29 20.80 15.67
N ASN A 243 12.32 20.67 16.99
CA ASN A 243 13.01 21.62 17.88
C ASN A 243 14.55 21.56 17.79
N VAL A 244 15.12 20.53 17.17
CA VAL A 244 16.56 20.46 16.89
C VAL A 244 16.95 21.37 15.72
N TYR A 245 15.98 21.82 14.91
CA TYR A 245 16.23 22.62 13.71
C TYR A 245 16.35 24.13 13.97
N LEU A 246 15.98 24.65 15.16
CA LEU A 246 16.13 26.07 15.50
C LEU A 246 17.61 26.55 15.53
N GLY A 247 18.57 25.61 15.53
CA GLY A 247 20.00 25.91 15.37
C GLY A 247 20.54 25.83 13.93
N ALA A 248 19.77 25.30 12.97
CA ALA A 248 20.25 24.99 11.61
C ALA A 248 19.78 25.98 10.53
N VAL A 249 18.67 26.69 10.73
CA VAL A 249 18.01 27.47 9.66
C VAL A 249 18.79 28.72 9.19
N ALA A 250 19.72 29.25 10.00
CA ALA A 250 20.52 30.41 9.57
C ALA A 250 21.79 30.05 8.78
N GLY A 251 22.29 28.81 8.90
CA GLY A 251 23.49 28.34 8.19
C GLY A 251 23.18 27.60 6.90
N ASP A 252 22.10 26.80 6.88
CA ASP A 252 21.83 25.87 5.78
C ASP A 252 21.42 26.55 4.47
N VAL A 253 20.79 27.73 4.51
CA VAL A 253 20.41 28.45 3.28
C VAL A 253 21.65 28.88 2.47
N ALA A 254 22.82 29.02 3.12
CA ALA A 254 24.07 29.36 2.44
C ALA A 254 24.91 28.13 2.01
N THR A 255 24.56 26.92 2.48
CA THR A 255 25.32 25.69 2.25
C THR A 255 24.52 24.55 1.61
N GLN A 256 23.29 24.81 1.14
CA GLN A 256 22.54 23.86 0.32
C GLN A 256 23.26 23.60 -1.02
N THR A 257 24.23 22.69 -0.99
CA THR A 257 24.68 21.95 -2.17
C THR A 257 23.53 21.05 -2.62
N GLU A 258 23.30 20.97 -3.94
CA GLU A 258 22.43 19.98 -4.54
C GLU A 258 22.75 18.59 -3.95
N GLN A 259 21.78 17.99 -3.25
CA GLN A 259 21.90 16.59 -2.87
C GLN A 259 21.61 15.75 -4.11
N LEU A 260 22.67 15.41 -4.83
CA LEU A 260 22.61 14.42 -5.89
C LEU A 260 22.23 13.09 -5.24
N ILE A 261 21.03 12.59 -5.55
CA ILE A 261 20.66 11.22 -5.21
C ILE A 261 21.54 10.31 -6.06
N THR A 262 22.67 9.91 -5.51
CA THR A 262 23.58 8.94 -6.13
C THR A 262 23.32 7.58 -5.55
N PHE A 263 22.97 6.62 -6.40
CA PHE A 263 23.09 5.21 -6.05
C PHE A 263 24.59 4.90 -5.86
N PRO A 264 25.00 4.33 -4.71
CA PRO A 264 26.40 3.92 -4.53
C PRO A 264 26.72 2.86 -5.58
N GLY A 265 27.70 3.15 -6.44
CA GLY A 265 28.08 2.29 -7.55
C GLY A 265 28.88 1.06 -7.11
N ALA A 266 28.58 -0.05 -7.79
CA ALA A 266 29.30 -1.33 -7.95
C ALA A 266 29.81 -2.04 -6.70
#